data_AF-A0A2Z6T5V0-F1
#
_entry.id   AF-A0A2Z6T5V0-F1
#
_cell.length_a   1.000
_cell.length_b   1.000
_cell.length_c   1.000
_cell.angle_alpha   90.00
_cell.angle_beta   90.00
_cell.angle_gamma   90.00
#
_symmetry.space_group_name_H-M   'P 1'
#
loop_
_entity.id
_entity.type
_entity.pdbx_description
1 polymer ?
#
loop_
_entity_poly.entity_id
_entity_poly.type
_entity_poly.pdbx_seq_one_letter_code
_entity_poly.pdbx_strand_id
1 'polypeptide(L)'
;MSENKKDQNQAAEEVKNDKVEQEELKKQSKQAAHEEAIKNTDPQELRKQLTNKNSDYVFRLQKALLENENIANDQVEPAIDSILPEMVIAQQKGIPASTLYKMSPTEKAIELTHPKPKVVTQKFGLQVIDNILLYLALFAGLYGFVQLVSKTPSGAELGVVTLLVLVVGLGYMMAYYNRWIVTPKDKRMGTGKMILIGVAILIIMFLWVTATSMPGLRSLNPPLNPWVEIVIAVIAFGVRYYLRRKYNIIDPVRQARLQQQNKK
;
A
#
# COMPACT_ATOMS: atom_id res chain seq x y z
N MET A 1 23.76 -68.93 5.69
CA MET A 1 23.41 -68.74 4.25
C MET A 1 22.40 -67.60 4.01
N SER A 2 22.00 -66.82 5.02
CA SER A 2 21.01 -65.71 4.87
C SER A 2 21.61 -64.30 4.76
N GLU A 3 22.87 -64.08 5.14
CA GLU A 3 23.55 -62.77 5.01
C GLU A 3 23.89 -62.42 3.56
N ASN A 4 24.38 -63.39 2.77
CA ASN A 4 24.78 -63.18 1.38
C ASN A 4 23.63 -62.80 0.42
N LYS A 5 22.37 -63.02 0.82
CA LYS A 5 21.18 -62.58 0.06
C LYS A 5 20.74 -61.16 0.41
N LYS A 6 21.05 -60.65 1.61
CA LYS A 6 20.71 -59.28 2.02
C LYS A 6 21.64 -58.26 1.36
N ASP A 7 22.94 -58.57 1.31
CA ASP A 7 23.95 -57.69 0.71
C ASP A 7 23.80 -57.56 -0.81
N GLN A 8 23.42 -58.65 -1.49
CA GLN A 8 23.09 -58.62 -2.92
C GLN A 8 21.81 -57.84 -3.24
N ASN A 9 20.82 -57.85 -2.34
CA ASN A 9 19.59 -57.08 -2.51
C ASN A 9 19.83 -55.57 -2.30
N GLN A 10 20.67 -55.20 -1.32
CA GLN A 10 21.02 -53.80 -1.05
C GLN A 10 21.85 -53.19 -2.19
N ALA A 11 22.86 -53.91 -2.70
CA ALA A 11 23.64 -53.46 -3.85
C ALA A 11 22.78 -53.32 -5.13
N ALA A 12 21.78 -54.20 -5.32
CA ALA A 12 20.84 -54.10 -6.44
C ALA A 12 19.86 -52.92 -6.30
N GLU A 13 19.45 -52.58 -5.07
CA GLU A 13 18.62 -51.41 -4.77
C GLU A 13 19.40 -50.09 -4.95
N GLU A 14 20.66 -50.02 -4.53
CA GLU A 14 21.54 -48.85 -4.75
C GLU A 14 21.76 -48.59 -6.25
N VAL A 15 22.11 -49.61 -7.04
CA VAL A 15 22.28 -49.48 -8.50
C VAL A 15 20.98 -49.08 -9.21
N LYS A 16 19.82 -49.50 -8.68
CA LYS A 16 18.51 -49.11 -9.21
C LYS A 16 18.19 -47.65 -8.86
N ASN A 17 18.49 -47.21 -7.64
CA ASN A 17 18.28 -45.83 -7.21
C ASN A 17 19.22 -44.86 -7.95
N ASP A 18 20.48 -45.22 -8.14
CA ASP A 18 21.45 -44.43 -8.93
C ASP A 18 20.99 -44.25 -10.38
N LYS A 19 20.41 -45.29 -10.99
CA LYS A 19 19.84 -45.22 -12.34
C LYS A 19 18.62 -44.30 -12.42
N VAL A 20 17.72 -44.36 -11.42
CA VAL A 20 16.55 -43.48 -11.34
C VAL A 20 16.99 -42.02 -11.15
N GLU A 21 17.97 -41.77 -10.28
CA GLU A 21 18.51 -40.43 -10.05
C GLU A 21 19.20 -39.87 -11.31
N GLN A 22 20.00 -40.68 -12.01
CA GLN A 22 20.61 -40.28 -13.28
C GLN A 22 19.58 -40.01 -14.39
N GLU A 23 18.47 -40.77 -14.43
CA GLU A 23 17.38 -40.52 -15.38
C GLU A 23 16.61 -39.23 -15.07
N GLU A 24 16.35 -38.95 -13.78
CA GLU A 24 15.72 -37.70 -13.33
C GLU A 24 16.61 -36.49 -13.65
N LEU A 25 17.91 -36.56 -13.36
CA LEU A 25 18.89 -35.51 -13.70
C LEU A 25 18.96 -35.27 -15.23
N LYS A 26 18.88 -36.33 -16.04
CA LYS A 26 18.81 -36.21 -17.51
C LYS A 26 17.51 -35.58 -18.00
N LYS A 27 16.38 -35.85 -17.34
CA LYS A 27 15.09 -35.20 -17.66
C LYS A 27 15.10 -33.72 -17.28
N GLN A 28 15.62 -33.39 -16.10
CA GLN A 28 15.71 -32.02 -15.61
C GLN A 28 16.65 -31.16 -16.48
N SER A 29 17.82 -31.68 -16.84
CA SER A 29 18.76 -30.98 -17.74
C SER A 29 18.18 -30.76 -19.14
N LYS A 30 17.47 -31.74 -19.70
CA LYS A 30 16.75 -31.57 -20.98
C LYS A 30 15.61 -30.55 -20.88
N GLN A 31 14.86 -30.56 -19.79
CA GLN A 31 13.81 -29.56 -19.54
C GLN A 31 14.39 -28.16 -19.40
N ALA A 32 15.48 -27.99 -18.65
CA ALA A 32 16.16 -26.70 -18.50
C ALA A 32 16.67 -26.17 -19.85
N ALA A 33 17.32 -27.02 -20.65
CA ALA A 33 17.79 -26.64 -21.98
C ALA A 33 16.63 -26.27 -22.93
N HIS A 34 15.50 -26.95 -22.83
CA HIS A 34 14.30 -26.64 -23.61
C HIS A 34 13.65 -25.32 -23.17
N GLU A 35 13.55 -25.06 -21.86
CA GLU A 35 13.07 -23.79 -21.32
C GLU A 35 13.97 -22.61 -21.72
N GLU A 36 15.29 -22.80 -21.75
CA GLU A 36 16.24 -21.79 -22.25
C GLU A 36 16.08 -21.55 -23.76
N ALA A 37 15.87 -22.58 -24.56
CA ALA A 37 15.60 -22.43 -25.98
C ALA A 37 14.32 -21.62 -26.23
N ILE A 38 13.25 -21.86 -25.46
CA ILE A 38 12.00 -21.11 -25.54
C ILE A 38 12.20 -19.63 -25.20
N LYS A 39 13.00 -19.30 -24.19
CA LYS A 39 13.30 -17.91 -23.80
C LYS A 39 14.06 -17.12 -24.88
N ASN A 40 14.84 -17.81 -25.70
CA ASN A 40 15.61 -17.21 -26.79
C ASN A 40 14.90 -17.31 -28.15
N THR A 41 13.70 -17.89 -28.20
CA THR A 41 12.91 -18.00 -29.43
C THR A 41 12.25 -16.67 -29.76
N ASP A 42 12.12 -16.37 -31.05
CA ASP A 42 11.44 -15.16 -31.52
C ASP A 42 9.98 -15.09 -31.02
N PRO A 43 9.52 -13.93 -30.52
CA PRO A 43 8.15 -13.77 -30.02
C PRO A 43 7.05 -14.15 -31.01
N GLN A 44 7.25 -13.93 -32.32
CA GLN A 44 6.25 -14.30 -33.34
C GLN A 44 6.12 -15.82 -33.46
N GLU A 45 7.22 -16.55 -33.33
CA GLU A 45 7.20 -18.01 -33.28
C GLU A 45 6.57 -18.52 -31.99
N LEU A 46 6.80 -17.86 -30.86
CA LEU A 46 6.15 -18.21 -29.59
C LEU A 46 4.63 -17.99 -29.64
N ARG A 47 4.15 -16.94 -30.30
CA ARG A 47 2.70 -16.70 -30.49
C ARG A 47 2.01 -17.86 -31.21
N LYS A 48 2.67 -18.45 -32.22
CA LYS A 48 2.13 -19.60 -32.97
C LYS A 48 2.05 -20.88 -32.13
N GLN A 49 2.86 -20.98 -31.08
CA GLN A 49 2.90 -22.14 -30.19
C GLN A 49 1.85 -22.07 -29.06
N LEU A 50 1.14 -20.96 -28.91
CA LEU A 50 0.12 -20.82 -27.86
C LEU A 50 -1.04 -21.79 -28.09
N THR A 51 -1.47 -22.44 -27.01
CA THR A 51 -2.75 -23.17 -27.00
C THR A 51 -3.92 -22.22 -27.22
N ASN A 52 -5.07 -22.75 -27.67
CA ASN A 52 -6.30 -21.96 -27.87
C ASN A 52 -6.73 -21.13 -26.64
N LYS A 53 -6.50 -21.66 -25.42
CA LYS A 53 -6.81 -20.93 -24.18
C LYS A 53 -5.87 -19.75 -23.96
N ASN A 54 -4.59 -19.92 -24.26
CA ASN A 54 -3.58 -18.88 -24.09
C ASN A 54 -3.65 -17.84 -25.21
N SER A 55 -3.99 -18.23 -26.44
CA SER A 55 -4.21 -17.29 -27.53
C SER A 55 -5.42 -16.39 -27.28
N ASP A 56 -6.55 -16.93 -26.77
CA ASP A 56 -7.70 -16.11 -26.34
C ASP A 56 -7.31 -15.16 -25.19
N TYR A 57 -6.50 -15.62 -24.23
CA TYR A 57 -5.99 -14.77 -23.15
C TYR A 57 -5.16 -13.60 -23.68
N VAL A 58 -4.21 -13.87 -24.59
CA VAL A 58 -3.35 -12.85 -25.21
C VAL A 58 -4.17 -11.86 -26.05
N PHE A 59 -5.15 -12.33 -26.81
CA PHE A 59 -6.03 -11.46 -27.59
C PHE A 59 -6.80 -10.48 -26.70
N ARG A 60 -7.38 -10.96 -25.61
CA ARG A 60 -8.09 -10.11 -24.64
C ARG A 60 -7.15 -9.17 -23.90
N LEU A 61 -5.94 -9.62 -23.57
CA LEU A 61 -4.90 -8.82 -22.94
C LEU A 61 -4.48 -7.66 -23.85
N GLN A 62 -4.23 -7.96 -25.13
CA GLN A 62 -3.90 -6.96 -26.15
C GLN A 62 -4.99 -5.90 -26.29
N LYS A 63 -6.25 -6.33 -26.36
CA LYS A 63 -7.39 -5.41 -26.39
C LYS A 63 -7.41 -4.51 -25.14
N ALA A 64 -7.23 -5.08 -23.95
CA ALA A 64 -7.21 -4.33 -22.71
C ALA A 64 -6.02 -3.35 -22.59
N LEU A 65 -4.88 -3.68 -23.21
CA LEU A 65 -3.71 -2.78 -23.30
C LEU A 65 -3.97 -1.62 -24.27
N LEU A 66 -4.58 -1.88 -25.43
CA LEU A 66 -4.95 -0.84 -26.41
C LEU A 66 -6.02 0.14 -25.87
N GLU A 67 -6.89 -0.33 -24.97
CA GLU A 67 -7.90 0.50 -24.31
C GLU A 67 -7.32 1.32 -23.13
N ASN A 68 -6.05 1.13 -22.77
CA ASN A 68 -5.43 1.75 -21.60
C ASN A 68 -4.59 2.98 -21.99
N GLU A 69 -4.99 4.16 -21.52
CA GLU A 69 -4.32 5.44 -21.82
C GLU A 69 -2.88 5.54 -21.28
N ASN A 70 -2.45 4.64 -20.39
CA ASN A 70 -1.12 4.68 -19.76
C ASN A 70 -0.02 3.94 -20.54
N ILE A 71 -0.34 3.36 -21.71
CA ILE A 71 0.63 2.71 -22.58
C ILE A 71 0.49 3.23 -24.01
N ALA A 72 1.62 3.53 -24.64
CA ALA A 72 1.62 3.93 -26.05
C ALA A 72 1.38 2.69 -26.94
N ASN A 73 0.67 2.87 -28.05
CA ASN A 73 0.27 1.76 -28.93
C ASN A 73 1.46 0.93 -29.45
N ASP A 74 2.62 1.55 -29.65
CA ASP A 74 3.86 0.91 -30.08
C ASP A 74 4.51 0.04 -28.98
N GLN A 75 4.12 0.23 -27.72
CA GLN A 75 4.64 -0.52 -26.57
C GLN A 75 3.77 -1.73 -26.18
N VAL A 76 2.57 -1.86 -26.77
CA VAL A 76 1.63 -2.96 -26.47
C VAL A 76 2.20 -4.32 -26.90
N GLU A 77 2.70 -4.42 -28.13
CA GLU A 77 3.29 -5.65 -28.65
C GLU A 77 4.54 -6.07 -27.84
N PRO A 78 5.54 -5.19 -27.59
CA PRO A 78 6.66 -5.50 -26.70
C PRO A 78 6.26 -5.97 -25.30
N ALA A 79 5.21 -5.38 -24.72
CA ALA A 79 4.73 -5.77 -23.40
C ALA A 79 4.17 -7.20 -23.39
N ILE A 80 3.44 -7.59 -24.43
CA ILE A 80 2.93 -8.96 -24.58
C ILE A 80 4.07 -9.92 -24.88
N ASP A 81 4.97 -9.55 -25.79
CA ASP A 81 6.08 -10.40 -26.21
C ASP A 81 6.98 -10.79 -25.03
N SER A 82 7.13 -9.88 -24.05
CA SER A 82 7.91 -10.13 -22.83
C SER A 82 7.38 -11.28 -21.95
N ILE A 83 6.09 -11.61 -22.04
CA ILE A 83 5.45 -12.65 -21.21
C ILE A 83 5.20 -13.97 -21.96
N LEU A 84 5.39 -14.00 -23.29
CA LEU A 84 5.14 -15.19 -24.11
C LEU A 84 6.00 -16.41 -23.73
N PRO A 85 7.31 -16.29 -23.43
CA PRO A 85 8.11 -17.45 -23.07
C PRO A 85 7.57 -18.17 -21.82
N GLU A 86 7.17 -17.39 -20.81
CA GLU A 86 6.60 -17.92 -19.58
C GLU A 86 5.29 -18.67 -19.83
N MET A 87 4.43 -18.11 -20.69
CA MET A 87 3.18 -18.74 -21.09
C MET A 87 3.39 -20.06 -21.83
N VAL A 88 4.37 -20.11 -22.76
CA VAL A 88 4.70 -21.33 -23.52
C VAL A 88 5.31 -22.42 -22.62
N ILE A 89 6.13 -22.04 -21.64
CA ILE A 89 6.68 -22.99 -20.65
C ILE A 89 5.56 -23.53 -19.74
N ALA A 90 4.71 -22.66 -19.21
CA ALA A 90 3.64 -23.04 -18.29
C ALA A 90 2.60 -23.95 -18.94
N GLN A 91 2.22 -23.69 -20.20
CA GLN A 91 1.23 -24.52 -20.90
C GLN A 91 1.72 -25.94 -21.18
N GLN A 92 3.03 -26.16 -21.36
CA GLN A 92 3.59 -27.52 -21.50
C GLN A 92 3.37 -28.35 -20.23
N LYS A 93 3.21 -27.68 -19.08
CA LYS A 93 2.87 -28.27 -17.78
C LYS A 93 1.34 -28.33 -17.54
N GLY A 94 0.54 -28.01 -18.57
CA GLY A 94 -0.93 -27.96 -18.48
C GLY A 94 -1.48 -26.74 -17.75
N ILE A 95 -0.66 -25.72 -17.49
CA ILE A 95 -1.04 -24.52 -16.75
C ILE A 95 -1.35 -23.39 -17.76
N PRO A 96 -2.63 -23.03 -17.98
CA PRO A 96 -2.98 -21.92 -18.85
C PRO A 96 -2.65 -20.57 -18.19
N ALA A 97 -2.53 -19.51 -18.99
CA ALA A 97 -2.14 -18.17 -18.56
C ALA A 97 -3.02 -17.60 -17.44
N SER A 98 -4.33 -17.85 -17.49
CA SER A 98 -5.27 -17.45 -16.42
C SER A 98 -4.96 -18.10 -15.08
N THR A 99 -4.44 -19.33 -15.08
CA THR A 99 -4.00 -20.05 -13.87
C THR A 99 -2.59 -19.68 -13.46
N LEU A 100 -1.69 -19.47 -14.44
CA LEU A 100 -0.32 -19.00 -14.21
C LEU A 100 -0.32 -17.66 -13.49
N TYR A 101 -1.05 -16.67 -14.03
CA TYR A 101 -1.09 -15.32 -13.48
C TYR A 101 -2.13 -15.15 -12.38
N LYS A 102 -3.14 -16.02 -12.30
CA LYS A 102 -4.30 -15.86 -11.40
C LYS A 102 -4.98 -14.49 -11.54
N MET A 103 -4.91 -13.93 -12.75
CA MET A 103 -5.42 -12.62 -13.13
C MET A 103 -6.21 -12.73 -14.41
N SER A 104 -7.30 -11.96 -14.51
CA SER A 104 -7.97 -11.72 -15.79
C SER A 104 -7.04 -10.97 -16.76
N PRO A 105 -7.29 -11.04 -18.09
CA PRO A 105 -6.49 -10.29 -19.06
C PRO A 105 -6.47 -8.77 -18.79
N THR A 106 -7.57 -8.22 -18.27
CA THR A 106 -7.66 -6.79 -17.91
C THR A 106 -6.81 -6.46 -16.68
N GLU A 107 -6.83 -7.30 -15.64
CA GLU A 107 -5.95 -7.11 -14.46
C GLU A 107 -4.47 -7.24 -14.84
N LYS A 108 -4.15 -8.16 -15.75
CA LYS A 108 -2.78 -8.31 -16.27
C LYS A 108 -2.36 -7.12 -17.11
N ALA A 109 -3.26 -6.55 -17.93
CA ALA A 109 -3.00 -5.29 -18.66
C ALA A 109 -2.71 -4.14 -17.70
N ILE A 110 -3.47 -4.02 -16.60
CA ILE A 110 -3.23 -3.03 -15.55
C ILE A 110 -1.84 -3.28 -14.93
N GLU A 111 -1.48 -4.52 -14.59
CA GLU A 111 -0.17 -4.84 -14.04
C GLU A 111 0.99 -4.48 -14.99
N LEU A 112 0.85 -4.76 -16.29
CA LEU A 112 1.86 -4.44 -17.31
C LEU A 112 2.03 -2.93 -17.56
N THR A 113 0.99 -2.14 -17.29
CA THR A 113 0.97 -0.69 -17.55
C THR A 113 1.20 0.16 -16.31
N HIS A 114 1.00 -0.40 -15.12
CA HIS A 114 1.19 0.32 -13.86
C HIS A 114 2.54 -0.06 -13.26
N PRO A 115 3.51 0.87 -13.12
CA PRO A 115 4.67 0.61 -12.28
C PRO A 115 4.15 0.29 -10.87
N LYS A 116 4.53 -0.88 -10.31
CA LYS A 116 4.14 -1.34 -8.97
C LYS A 116 4.14 -0.13 -8.03
N PRO A 117 3.01 0.24 -7.41
CA PRO A 117 2.92 1.47 -6.66
C PRO A 117 4.00 1.45 -5.59
N LYS A 118 4.94 2.41 -5.68
CA LYS A 118 6.07 2.50 -4.74
C LYS A 118 5.49 2.51 -3.33
N VAL A 119 5.84 1.51 -2.52
CA VAL A 119 5.47 1.50 -1.11
C VAL A 119 6.22 2.64 -0.45
N VAL A 120 5.55 3.78 -0.29
CA VAL A 120 6.11 4.88 0.49
C VAL A 120 5.96 4.48 1.95
N THR A 121 7.04 4.02 2.58
CA THR A 121 7.13 3.86 4.02
C THR A 121 7.23 5.24 4.67
N GLN A 122 6.08 5.78 5.06
CA GLN A 122 6.04 7.04 5.80
C GLN A 122 6.50 6.85 7.24
N LYS A 123 7.37 7.75 7.70
CA LYS A 123 7.77 7.83 9.10
C LYS A 123 6.58 8.29 9.93
N PHE A 124 6.41 7.69 11.11
CA PHE A 124 5.31 8.04 12.03
C PHE A 124 5.30 9.54 12.38
N GLY A 125 6.47 10.14 12.61
CA GLY A 125 6.58 11.57 12.90
C GLY A 125 6.02 12.47 11.80
N LEU A 126 6.14 12.07 10.53
CA LEU A 126 5.55 12.82 9.41
C LEU A 126 4.01 12.75 9.42
N GLN A 127 3.44 11.61 9.83
CA GLN A 127 1.99 11.47 10.00
C GLN A 127 1.48 12.33 11.15
N VAL A 128 2.22 12.39 12.26
CA VAL A 128 1.89 13.28 13.39
C VAL A 128 1.92 14.74 12.94
N ILE A 129 3.01 15.19 12.31
CA ILE A 129 3.15 16.57 11.81
C ILE A 129 2.04 16.92 10.81
N ASP A 130 1.72 16.01 9.88
CA ASP A 130 0.64 16.23 8.91
C ASP A 130 -0.73 16.44 9.59
N ASN A 131 -1.03 15.66 10.63
CA ASN A 131 -2.27 15.80 11.38
C ASN A 131 -2.26 17.06 12.27
N ILE A 132 -1.13 17.42 12.89
CA ILE A 132 -1.02 18.68 13.65
C ILE A 132 -1.30 19.88 12.74
N LEU A 133 -0.69 19.92 11.55
CA LEU A 133 -0.91 21.00 10.59
C LEU A 133 -2.36 21.01 10.05
N LEU A 134 -3.00 19.84 9.89
CA LEU A 134 -4.43 19.75 9.56
C LEU A 134 -5.27 20.45 10.60
N TYR A 135 -5.13 20.05 11.86
CA TYR A 135 -5.96 20.55 12.94
C TYR A 135 -5.65 22.00 13.26
N LEU A 136 -4.39 22.43 13.13
CA LEU A 136 -4.02 23.83 13.25
C LEU A 136 -4.70 24.68 12.17
N ALA A 137 -4.63 24.26 10.90
CA ALA A 137 -5.31 24.97 9.81
C ALA A 137 -6.83 25.00 10.02
N LEU A 138 -7.41 23.87 10.41
CA LEU A 138 -8.84 23.74 10.62
C LEU A 138 -9.33 24.59 11.79
N PHE A 139 -8.70 24.49 12.95
CA PHE A 139 -9.14 25.20 14.16
C PHE A 139 -8.80 26.68 14.10
N ALA A 140 -7.57 27.08 13.74
CA ALA A 140 -7.26 28.50 13.59
C ALA A 140 -8.15 29.16 12.52
N GLY A 141 -8.43 28.44 11.41
CA GLY A 141 -9.33 28.93 10.38
C GLY A 141 -10.78 29.06 10.86
N LEU A 142 -11.30 28.03 11.52
CA LEU A 142 -12.68 28.01 12.04
C LEU A 142 -12.89 29.04 13.15
N TYR A 143 -12.03 29.07 14.16
CA TYR A 143 -12.16 30.00 15.29
C TYR A 143 -11.93 31.44 14.84
N GLY A 144 -10.94 31.69 13.96
CA GLY A 144 -10.69 33.02 13.42
C GLY A 144 -11.89 33.51 12.61
N PHE A 145 -12.45 32.64 11.77
CA PHE A 145 -13.64 32.97 10.99
C PHE A 145 -14.87 33.23 11.86
N VAL A 146 -15.14 32.37 12.86
CA VAL A 146 -16.27 32.55 13.78
C VAL A 146 -16.13 33.86 14.54
N GLN A 147 -14.93 34.20 15.04
CA GLN A 147 -14.67 35.46 15.73
C GLN A 147 -14.95 36.68 14.85
N LEU A 148 -14.56 36.67 13.57
CA LEU A 148 -14.83 37.77 12.63
C LEU A 148 -16.31 37.98 12.34
N VAL A 149 -17.11 36.90 12.31
CA VAL A 149 -18.54 36.96 11.98
C VAL A 149 -19.42 37.13 13.23
N SER A 150 -18.93 36.73 14.39
CA SER A 150 -19.68 36.80 15.65
C SER A 150 -19.82 38.24 16.17
N LYS A 151 -21.04 38.61 16.59
CA LYS A 151 -21.34 39.92 17.21
C LYS A 151 -21.19 39.92 18.74
N THR A 152 -20.93 38.77 19.35
CA THR A 152 -20.83 38.59 20.80
C THR A 152 -19.42 38.11 21.19
N PRO A 153 -18.68 38.85 22.04
CA PRO A 153 -17.27 38.58 22.33
C PRO A 153 -16.95 37.29 23.12
N SER A 154 -17.93 36.54 23.61
CA SER A 154 -17.73 35.73 24.82
C SER A 154 -17.66 34.20 24.65
N GLY A 155 -17.66 33.66 23.42
CA GLY A 155 -17.71 32.21 23.22
C GLY A 155 -16.74 31.60 22.20
N ALA A 156 -16.02 32.43 21.44
CA ALA A 156 -15.20 31.98 20.32
C ALA A 156 -13.69 32.22 20.50
N GLU A 157 -13.29 32.86 21.60
CA GLU A 157 -11.89 33.17 21.90
C GLU A 157 -11.19 31.95 22.54
N LEU A 158 -10.48 31.16 21.74
CA LEU A 158 -9.52 30.18 22.27
C LEU A 158 -8.16 30.83 22.40
N GLY A 159 -7.56 30.73 23.58
CA GLY A 159 -6.20 31.21 23.78
C GLY A 159 -5.16 30.34 23.06
N VAL A 160 -3.99 30.94 22.82
CA VAL A 160 -2.87 30.32 22.07
C VAL A 160 -2.49 28.95 22.66
N VAL A 161 -2.39 28.87 23.99
CA VAL A 161 -1.93 27.67 24.68
C VAL A 161 -2.96 26.56 24.55
N THR A 162 -4.26 26.88 24.68
CA THR A 162 -5.33 25.93 24.45
C THR A 162 -5.30 25.39 23.03
N LEU A 163 -5.21 26.28 22.04
CA LEU A 163 -5.15 25.89 20.62
C LEU A 163 -3.96 24.95 20.35
N LEU A 164 -2.77 25.30 20.84
CA LEU A 164 -1.56 24.49 20.63
C LEU A 164 -1.69 23.08 21.23
N VAL A 165 -2.14 22.97 22.48
CA VAL A 165 -2.33 21.66 23.12
C VAL A 165 -3.41 20.85 22.42
N LEU A 166 -4.50 21.49 21.98
CA LEU A 166 -5.56 20.84 21.21
C LEU A 166 -5.04 20.23 19.90
N VAL A 167 -4.32 21.02 19.09
CA VAL A 167 -3.88 20.56 17.76
C VAL A 167 -2.76 19.53 17.86
N VAL A 168 -1.86 19.66 18.86
CA VAL A 168 -0.82 18.66 19.12
C VAL A 168 -1.43 17.36 19.62
N GLY A 169 -2.34 17.43 20.59
CA GLY A 169 -3.03 16.27 21.16
C GLY A 169 -3.86 15.52 20.12
N LEU A 170 -4.72 16.22 19.38
CA LEU A 170 -5.52 15.62 18.30
C LEU A 170 -4.64 15.11 17.16
N GLY A 171 -3.62 15.87 16.77
CA GLY A 171 -2.70 15.46 15.71
C GLY A 171 -1.99 14.15 16.03
N TYR A 172 -1.48 14.03 17.26
CA TYR A 172 -0.86 12.80 17.75
C TYR A 172 -1.86 11.64 17.88
N MET A 173 -3.03 11.90 18.49
CA MET A 173 -4.09 10.90 18.64
C MET A 173 -4.52 10.35 17.28
N MET A 174 -4.74 11.21 16.29
CA MET A 174 -5.22 10.78 14.98
C MET A 174 -4.17 9.99 14.20
N ALA A 175 -2.88 10.32 14.35
CA ALA A 175 -1.81 9.48 13.82
C ALA A 175 -1.84 8.06 14.41
N TYR A 176 -2.11 7.92 15.72
CA TYR A 176 -2.28 6.62 16.38
C TYR A 176 -3.55 5.89 15.96
N TYR A 177 -4.68 6.61 15.90
CA TYR A 177 -5.97 6.07 15.50
C TYR A 177 -5.92 5.50 14.08
N ASN A 178 -5.32 6.23 13.15
CA ASN A 178 -5.09 5.77 11.78
C ASN A 178 -4.27 4.48 11.75
N ARG A 179 -3.23 4.38 12.58
CA ARG A 179 -2.44 3.15 12.70
C ARG A 179 -3.29 1.98 13.19
N TRP A 180 -4.15 2.17 14.19
CA TRP A 180 -5.03 1.11 14.67
C TRP A 180 -6.02 0.60 13.62
N ILE A 181 -6.61 1.50 12.83
CA ILE A 181 -7.56 1.12 11.77
C ILE A 181 -6.90 0.30 10.67
N VAL A 182 -5.64 0.57 10.34
CA VAL A 182 -4.94 -0.16 9.27
C VAL A 182 -4.28 -1.45 9.74
N THR A 183 -4.08 -1.64 11.05
CA THR A 183 -3.56 -2.88 11.62
C THR A 183 -4.46 -4.07 11.25
N PRO A 184 -3.91 -5.22 10.80
CA PRO A 184 -4.67 -6.44 10.54
C PRO A 184 -5.57 -6.85 11.71
N LYS A 185 -6.75 -7.45 11.42
CA LYS A 185 -7.79 -7.73 12.43
C LYS A 185 -7.28 -8.59 13.61
N ASP A 186 -6.38 -9.53 13.33
CA ASP A 186 -5.73 -10.42 14.31
C ASP A 186 -4.82 -9.69 15.30
N LYS A 187 -4.27 -8.54 14.90
CA LYS A 187 -3.37 -7.70 15.73
C LYS A 187 -4.02 -6.39 16.16
N ARG A 188 -5.27 -6.17 15.78
CA ARG A 188 -5.97 -4.90 16.03
C ARG A 188 -6.48 -4.87 17.46
N MET A 189 -6.33 -3.72 18.10
CA MET A 189 -6.99 -3.45 19.37
C MET A 189 -8.52 -3.55 19.21
N GLY A 190 -9.20 -4.15 20.19
CA GLY A 190 -10.66 -4.29 20.15
C GLY A 190 -11.36 -2.93 20.01
N THR A 191 -12.40 -2.86 19.18
CA THR A 191 -13.12 -1.62 18.85
C THR A 191 -13.64 -0.88 20.08
N GLY A 192 -14.14 -1.60 21.09
CA GLY A 192 -14.58 -0.99 22.35
C GLY A 192 -13.46 -0.25 23.09
N LYS A 193 -12.23 -0.80 23.11
CA LYS A 193 -11.07 -0.12 23.72
C LYS A 193 -10.68 1.12 22.92
N MET A 194 -10.73 1.06 21.58
CA MET A 194 -10.48 2.23 20.73
C MET A 194 -11.47 3.36 21.00
N ILE A 195 -12.77 3.03 21.11
CA ILE A 195 -13.82 3.99 21.44
C ILE A 195 -13.58 4.59 22.82
N LEU A 196 -13.29 3.76 23.84
CA LEU A 196 -13.05 4.22 25.20
C LEU A 196 -11.86 5.19 25.27
N ILE A 197 -10.75 4.89 24.59
CA ILE A 197 -9.60 5.79 24.52
C ILE A 197 -9.98 7.10 23.83
N GLY A 198 -10.73 7.04 22.72
CA GLY A 198 -11.21 8.24 22.02
C GLY A 198 -12.08 9.12 22.91
N VAL A 199 -13.05 8.53 23.62
CA VAL A 199 -13.91 9.25 24.58
C VAL A 199 -13.09 9.83 25.73
N ALA A 200 -12.15 9.08 26.29
CA ALA A 200 -11.29 9.57 27.37
C ALA A 200 -10.46 10.79 26.93
N ILE A 201 -9.90 10.77 25.71
CA ILE A 201 -9.14 11.91 25.18
C ILE A 201 -10.06 13.11 24.98
N LEU A 202 -11.26 12.93 24.43
CA LEU A 202 -12.23 14.02 24.28
C LEU A 202 -12.60 14.66 25.63
N ILE A 203 -12.79 13.84 26.68
CA ILE A 203 -13.04 14.34 28.05
C ILE A 203 -11.84 15.13 28.54
N ILE A 204 -10.61 14.63 28.38
CA ILE A 204 -9.39 15.35 28.78
C ILE A 204 -9.27 16.69 28.05
N MET A 205 -9.56 16.72 26.74
CA MET A 205 -9.54 17.96 25.97
C MET A 205 -10.62 18.94 26.42
N PHE A 206 -11.82 18.45 26.70
CA PHE A 206 -12.89 19.29 27.24
C PHE A 206 -12.52 19.89 28.60
N LEU A 207 -11.96 19.09 29.51
CA LEU A 207 -11.46 19.55 30.80
C LEU A 207 -10.33 20.57 30.61
N TRP A 208 -9.43 20.35 29.66
CA TRP A 208 -8.35 21.27 29.33
C TRP A 208 -8.86 22.64 28.84
N VAL A 209 -9.80 22.64 27.89
CA VAL A 209 -10.44 23.87 27.41
C VAL A 209 -11.14 24.58 28.57
N THR A 210 -11.93 23.85 29.37
CA THR A 210 -12.65 24.42 30.51
C THR A 210 -11.69 25.05 31.54
N ALA A 211 -10.60 24.36 31.87
CA ALA A 211 -9.59 24.86 32.79
C ALA A 211 -8.92 26.13 32.24
N THR A 212 -8.48 26.10 30.98
CA THR A 212 -7.75 27.21 30.36
C THR A 212 -8.61 28.43 30.01
N SER A 213 -9.94 28.29 30.03
CA SER A 213 -10.89 29.39 29.91
C SER A 213 -11.17 30.12 31.23
N MET A 214 -10.64 29.65 32.36
CA MET A 214 -10.83 30.32 33.65
C MET A 214 -10.14 31.70 33.68
N PRO A 215 -10.76 32.74 34.25
CA PRO A 215 -10.20 34.11 34.25
C PRO A 215 -8.77 34.21 34.82
N GLY A 216 -8.45 33.39 35.83
CA GLY A 216 -7.13 33.36 36.48
C GLY A 216 -5.98 32.84 35.59
N LEU A 217 -6.30 32.18 34.47
CA LEU A 217 -5.31 31.64 33.52
C LEU A 217 -5.18 32.47 32.24
N ARG A 218 -5.92 33.58 32.12
CA ARG A 218 -5.96 34.41 30.90
C ARG A 218 -4.61 35.02 30.53
N SER A 219 -3.75 35.29 31.51
CA SER A 219 -2.38 35.77 31.27
C SER A 219 -1.46 34.71 30.64
N LEU A 220 -1.66 33.44 30.99
CA LEU A 220 -0.93 32.31 30.42
C LEU A 220 -1.54 31.83 29.10
N ASN A 221 -2.82 32.12 28.87
CA ASN A 221 -3.56 31.71 27.68
C ASN A 221 -4.25 32.90 27.01
N PRO A 222 -3.48 33.86 26.46
CA PRO A 222 -4.05 35.05 25.84
C PRO A 222 -4.81 34.67 24.56
N PRO A 223 -5.97 35.29 24.28
CA PRO A 223 -6.68 35.12 23.02
C PRO A 223 -5.86 35.71 21.86
N LEU A 224 -6.00 35.12 20.67
CA LEU A 224 -5.39 35.66 19.46
C LEU A 224 -6.32 36.63 18.76
N ASN A 225 -5.73 37.61 18.07
CA ASN A 225 -6.48 38.41 17.12
C ASN A 225 -6.99 37.49 15.99
N PRO A 226 -8.28 37.59 15.60
CA PRO A 226 -8.85 36.70 14.59
C PRO A 226 -8.12 36.74 13.24
N TRP A 227 -7.59 37.89 12.84
CA TRP A 227 -6.78 38.00 11.62
C TRP A 227 -5.47 37.20 11.71
N VAL A 228 -4.87 37.15 12.91
CA VAL A 228 -3.68 36.35 13.17
C VAL A 228 -4.01 34.86 13.08
N GLU A 229 -5.17 34.43 13.59
CA GLU A 229 -5.63 33.04 13.45
C GLU A 229 -5.84 32.64 11.99
N ILE A 230 -6.45 33.50 11.18
CA ILE A 230 -6.61 33.26 9.73
C ILE A 230 -5.26 33.14 9.03
N VAL A 231 -4.29 34.01 9.34
CA VAL A 231 -2.93 33.93 8.77
C VAL A 231 -2.24 32.62 9.18
N ILE A 232 -2.34 32.23 10.46
CA ILE A 232 -1.82 30.94 10.94
C ILE A 232 -2.45 29.78 10.17
N ALA A 233 -3.76 29.83 9.90
CA ALA A 233 -4.45 28.78 9.18
C ALA A 233 -3.94 28.62 7.74
N VAL A 234 -3.77 29.73 7.02
CA VAL A 234 -3.23 29.75 5.65
C VAL A 234 -1.80 29.22 5.62
N ILE A 235 -0.94 29.67 6.55
CA ILE A 235 0.45 29.21 6.66
C ILE A 235 0.49 27.71 6.97
N ALA A 236 -0.28 27.25 7.94
CA ALA A 236 -0.33 25.83 8.33
C ALA A 236 -0.76 24.95 7.14
N PHE A 237 -1.78 25.38 6.39
CA PHE A 237 -2.21 24.68 5.19
C PHE A 237 -1.14 24.68 4.10
N GLY A 238 -0.49 25.82 3.85
CA GLY A 238 0.60 25.95 2.87
C GLY A 238 1.81 25.07 3.20
N VAL A 239 2.28 25.09 4.45
CA VAL A 239 3.36 24.22 4.94
C VAL A 239 2.96 22.76 4.79
N ARG A 240 1.72 22.40 5.15
CA ARG A 240 1.23 21.03 4.99
C ARG A 240 1.24 20.59 3.52
N TYR A 241 0.73 21.43 2.63
CA TYR A 241 0.73 21.15 1.18
C TYR A 241 2.15 20.89 0.68
N TYR A 242 3.10 21.75 1.06
CA TYR A 242 4.52 21.59 0.72
C TYR A 242 5.11 20.28 1.26
N LEU A 243 4.90 19.96 2.55
CA LEU A 243 5.43 18.73 3.16
C LEU A 243 4.84 17.47 2.50
N ARG A 244 3.53 17.48 2.20
CA ARG A 244 2.88 16.35 1.52
C ARG A 244 3.50 16.11 0.14
N ARG A 245 3.78 17.16 -0.62
CA ARG A 245 4.41 17.07 -1.94
C ARG A 245 5.88 16.65 -1.85
N LYS A 246 6.65 17.22 -0.92
CA LYS A 246 8.08 16.92 -0.73
C LYS A 246 8.33 15.49 -0.26
N TYR A 247 7.52 15.01 0.69
CA TYR A 247 7.72 13.71 1.33
C TYR A 247 6.77 12.61 0.84
N ASN A 248 5.96 12.89 -0.19
CA ASN A 248 4.96 11.95 -0.73
C ASN A 248 4.08 11.32 0.35
N ILE A 249 3.62 12.16 1.29
CA ILE A 249 2.75 11.75 2.39
C ILE A 249 1.41 11.36 1.79
N ILE A 250 1.07 10.08 1.84
CA ILE A 250 -0.21 9.51 1.42
C ILE A 250 -1.04 9.10 2.64
N ASP A 251 -2.35 9.01 2.45
CA ASP A 251 -3.24 8.56 3.51
C ASP A 251 -2.85 7.16 4.04
N PRO A 252 -2.85 6.91 5.37
CA PRO A 252 -2.51 5.60 5.94
C PRO A 252 -3.36 4.44 5.40
N VAL A 253 -4.64 4.67 5.09
CA VAL A 253 -5.52 3.66 4.48
C VAL A 253 -5.06 3.36 3.06
N ARG A 254 -4.70 4.40 2.28
CA ARG A 254 -4.12 4.21 0.95
C ARG A 254 -2.79 3.45 1.05
N GLN A 255 -1.92 3.82 1.98
CA GLN A 255 -0.65 3.14 2.23
C GLN A 255 -0.85 1.65 2.56
N ALA A 256 -1.82 1.32 3.42
CA ALA A 256 -2.14 -0.05 3.77
C ALA A 256 -2.66 -0.87 2.58
N ARG A 257 -3.49 -0.28 1.71
CA ARG A 257 -3.93 -0.92 0.46
C ARG A 257 -2.76 -1.21 -0.49
N LEU A 258 -1.85 -0.23 -0.67
CA LEU A 258 -0.67 -0.42 -1.51
C LEU A 258 0.25 -1.53 -0.96
N GLN A 259 0.39 -1.62 0.37
CA GLN A 259 1.14 -2.70 1.01
C GLN A 259 0.48 -4.07 0.84
N GLN A 260 -0.85 -4.14 0.83
CA GLN A 260 -1.59 -5.38 0.57
C GLN A 260 -1.50 -5.80 -0.90
N GLN A 261 -1.55 -4.85 -1.84
CA GLN A 261 -1.41 -5.12 -3.28
C GLN A 261 -0.03 -5.69 -3.61
N ASN A 262 1.04 -5.17 -3.03
CA ASN A 262 2.41 -5.67 -3.28
C ASN A 262 2.76 -6.99 -2.55
N LYS A 263 1.87 -7.50 -1.68
CA LYS A 263 2.03 -8.82 -1.04
C LYS A 263 1.32 -9.95 -1.77
N LYS A 264 0.46 -9.62 -2.74
CA LYS A 264 -0.20 -10.59 -3.63
C LYS A 264 0.62 -10.78 -4.89
#